data_AF-A0A3D8WZ56-F1
#
_entry.id   AF-A0A3D8WZ56-F1
#
_cell.length_a   1.000
_cell.length_b   1.000
_cell.length_c   1.000
_cell.angle_alpha   90.00
_cell.angle_beta   90.00
_cell.angle_gamma   90.00
#
_symmetry.space_group_name_H-M   'P 1'
#
loop_
_entity.id
_entity.type
_entity.pdbx_description
1 polymer ?
#
loop_
_entity_poly.entity_id
_entity_poly.type
_entity_poly.pdbx_seq_one_letter_code
_entity_poly.pdbx_strand_id
1 'polypeptide(L)'
;MLTKKTLVMLSTLTLVTTCVAFSTPTTEAAAKDTYSKKIETKAETRPTLRKGSHSSYVRDLQQSLKDVKYNTSVDGIFGTQTQSVVKEFQIDHSLSPDGIVGPLTWAALDENKVERKQFPVSTAITFGKKELGDNIVFSTDDRLRKDNNDKAYYRFVAKNKDWMDQGGSGTIGWYHTYKNGDVIEASN
;
A
#
# COMPACT_ATOMS: atom_id res chain seq x y z
N MET A 1 -25.42 -48.82 -2.39
CA MET A 1 -26.58 -48.92 -1.49
C MET A 1 -26.18 -48.32 -0.14
N LEU A 2 -26.63 -47.10 0.14
CA LEU A 2 -27.50 -46.73 1.28
C LEU A 2 -26.90 -47.06 2.67
N THR A 3 -26.65 -46.09 3.55
CA THR A 3 -27.74 -45.35 4.19
C THR A 3 -27.24 -44.10 4.92
N LYS A 4 -28.04 -43.04 4.78
CA LYS A 4 -28.04 -41.81 5.58
C LYS A 4 -28.47 -42.12 7.02
N LYS A 5 -27.95 -41.38 8.01
CA LYS A 5 -28.60 -41.20 9.31
C LYS A 5 -28.56 -39.74 9.73
N THR A 6 -29.71 -39.09 9.61
CA THR A 6 -30.06 -37.84 10.29
C THR A 6 -30.52 -38.16 11.72
N LEU A 7 -30.11 -37.37 12.71
CA LEU A 7 -30.78 -37.32 14.01
C LEU A 7 -30.93 -35.84 14.43
N VAL A 8 -32.17 -35.49 14.73
CA VAL A 8 -32.65 -34.19 15.19
C VAL A 8 -32.32 -34.01 16.67
N MET A 9 -31.93 -32.82 17.08
CA MET A 9 -31.95 -32.36 18.48
C MET A 9 -32.65 -31.00 18.52
N LEU A 10 -33.83 -30.97 19.14
CA LEU A 10 -34.49 -29.75 19.61
C LEU A 10 -34.40 -29.72 21.13
N SER A 11 -33.93 -28.61 21.71
CA SER A 11 -34.38 -28.13 23.01
C SER A 11 -33.99 -26.66 23.21
N THR A 12 -34.91 -25.94 23.86
CA THR A 12 -35.07 -24.48 23.91
C THR A 12 -34.46 -23.84 25.16
N LEU A 13 -34.37 -22.50 25.09
CA LEU A 13 -34.68 -21.51 26.13
C LEU A 13 -33.51 -20.79 26.83
N THR A 14 -33.58 -19.46 26.73
CA THR A 14 -32.69 -18.38 27.18
C THR A 14 -32.76 -18.09 28.69
N LEU A 15 -31.64 -17.62 29.29
CA LEU A 15 -31.63 -16.36 30.06
C LEU A 15 -30.21 -15.76 30.18
N VAL A 16 -30.20 -14.43 30.20
CA VAL A 16 -29.07 -13.49 30.19
C VAL A 16 -28.28 -13.49 31.50
N THR A 17 -26.96 -13.32 31.42
CA THR A 17 -26.15 -12.78 32.53
C THR A 17 -25.06 -11.86 31.99
N THR A 18 -25.20 -10.57 32.29
CA THR A 18 -24.22 -9.48 32.15
C THR A 18 -23.17 -9.60 33.27
N CYS A 19 -21.88 -9.29 33.08
CA CYS A 19 -21.33 -7.93 33.15
C CYS A 19 -19.81 -7.92 32.86
N VAL A 20 -19.39 -6.90 32.10
CA VAL A 20 -18.06 -6.23 32.02
C VAL A 20 -16.76 -7.06 32.08
N ALA A 21 -16.15 -7.26 30.91
CA ALA A 21 -14.70 -7.10 30.80
C ALA A 21 -14.42 -5.65 30.40
N PHE A 22 -13.67 -4.93 31.24
CA PHE A 22 -13.10 -3.63 30.89
C PHE A 22 -12.23 -3.80 29.65
N SER A 23 -12.74 -3.40 28.49
CA SER A 23 -11.88 -3.07 27.36
C SER A 23 -11.01 -1.91 27.80
N THR A 24 -9.71 -2.14 28.01
CA THR A 24 -8.76 -1.05 27.82
C THR A 24 -8.84 -0.68 26.34
N PRO A 25 -9.27 0.53 25.95
CA PRO A 25 -8.94 1.00 24.61
C PRO A 25 -7.41 1.14 24.57
N THR A 26 -6.74 0.16 24.00
CA THR A 26 -5.35 0.29 23.57
C THR A 26 -5.24 1.58 22.79
N THR A 27 -4.46 2.51 23.33
CA THR A 27 -4.22 3.86 22.83
C THR A 27 -3.32 3.80 21.58
N GLU A 28 -3.78 3.12 20.54
CA GLU A 28 -3.07 2.98 19.25
C GLU A 28 -3.92 3.47 18.07
N ALA A 29 -5.25 3.52 18.22
CA ALA A 29 -6.16 4.09 17.23
C ALA A 29 -6.16 5.64 17.21
N ALA A 30 -6.01 6.29 18.37
CA ALA A 30 -6.11 7.75 18.48
C ALA A 30 -4.98 8.53 17.75
N ALA A 31 -3.82 7.90 17.55
CA ALA A 31 -2.70 8.50 16.83
C ALA A 31 -2.89 8.47 15.31
N LYS A 32 -3.57 7.43 14.77
CA LYS A 32 -3.90 7.35 13.35
C LYS A 32 -4.97 8.37 12.99
N ASP A 33 -6.02 8.50 13.80
CA ASP A 33 -7.15 9.40 13.50
C ASP A 33 -6.75 10.87 13.51
N THR A 34 -5.93 11.29 14.48
CA THR A 34 -5.45 12.68 14.55
C THR A 34 -4.52 13.01 13.38
N TYR A 35 -3.77 12.01 12.91
CA TYR A 35 -2.82 12.17 11.82
C TYR A 35 -3.50 12.16 10.44
N SER A 36 -4.43 11.24 10.20
CA SER A 36 -5.26 11.17 9.00
C SER A 36 -6.10 12.43 8.83
N LYS A 37 -6.73 12.92 9.90
CA LYS A 37 -7.52 14.16 9.88
C LYS A 37 -6.69 15.41 9.54
N LYS A 38 -5.42 15.45 9.95
CA LYS A 38 -4.49 16.54 9.60
C LYS A 38 -4.06 16.47 8.13
N ILE A 39 -3.93 15.28 7.55
CA ILE A 39 -3.61 15.11 6.13
C ILE A 39 -4.80 15.53 5.26
N GLU A 40 -6.01 15.12 5.63
CA GLU A 40 -7.25 15.43 4.90
C GLU A 40 -7.46 16.95 4.76
N THR A 41 -7.34 17.70 5.86
CA THR A 41 -7.53 19.17 5.86
C THR A 41 -6.52 19.93 4.99
N LYS A 42 -5.28 19.44 4.84
CA LYS A 42 -4.29 20.03 3.91
C LYS A 42 -4.54 19.62 2.46
N ALA A 43 -5.16 18.48 2.21
CA ALA A 43 -5.53 18.04 0.87
C ALA A 43 -6.69 18.86 0.30
N GLU A 44 -7.67 19.19 1.13
CA GLU A 44 -8.84 20.01 0.74
C GLU A 44 -8.49 21.46 0.39
N THR A 45 -7.39 21.99 0.92
CA THR A 45 -6.96 23.39 0.68
C THR A 45 -6.06 23.56 -0.55
N ARG A 46 -5.55 22.46 -1.14
CA ARG A 46 -4.70 22.51 -2.34
C ARG A 46 -5.56 22.61 -3.61
N PRO A 47 -5.09 23.34 -4.65
CA PRO A 47 -5.85 23.46 -5.89
C PRO A 47 -5.86 22.15 -6.68
N THR A 48 -6.90 21.97 -7.49
CA THR A 48 -6.97 20.87 -8.46
C THR A 48 -6.01 21.14 -9.62
N LEU A 49 -5.05 20.24 -9.84
CA LEU A 49 -4.07 20.34 -10.94
C LEU A 49 -4.39 19.35 -12.06
N ARG A 50 -4.14 19.78 -13.30
CA ARG A 50 -4.36 18.96 -14.51
C ARG A 50 -3.38 19.38 -15.61
N LYS A 51 -3.33 18.60 -16.70
CA LYS A 51 -2.52 18.95 -17.88
C LYS A 51 -2.73 20.40 -18.33
N GLY A 52 -1.63 21.11 -18.57
CA GLY A 52 -1.61 22.53 -18.90
C GLY A 52 -1.59 23.48 -17.69
N SER A 53 -1.65 22.96 -16.45
CA SER A 53 -1.43 23.77 -15.25
C SER A 53 0.04 24.17 -15.13
N HIS A 54 0.28 25.41 -14.69
CA HIS A 54 1.61 25.94 -14.44
C HIS A 54 1.58 26.73 -13.13
N SER A 55 2.26 26.25 -12.09
CA SER A 55 2.27 26.91 -10.78
C SER A 55 3.36 26.33 -9.86
N SER A 56 3.60 26.96 -8.71
CA SER A 56 4.40 26.38 -7.63
C SER A 56 3.81 25.05 -7.14
N TYR A 57 2.48 24.93 -7.07
CA TYR A 57 1.81 23.68 -6.68
C TYR A 57 2.13 22.52 -7.63
N VAL A 58 2.37 22.78 -8.92
CA VAL A 58 2.83 21.74 -9.85
C VAL A 58 4.24 21.28 -9.50
N ARG A 59 5.15 22.20 -9.11
CA ARG A 59 6.49 21.81 -8.62
C ARG A 59 6.37 20.98 -7.35
N ASP A 60 5.50 21.37 -6.42
CA ASP A 60 5.27 20.64 -5.17
C ASP A 60 4.71 19.24 -5.43
N LEU A 61 3.80 19.10 -6.39
CA LEU A 61 3.30 17.80 -6.87
C LEU A 61 4.44 16.95 -7.42
N GLN A 62 5.21 17.49 -8.37
CA GLN A 62 6.31 16.79 -9.02
C GLN A 62 7.37 16.34 -8.02
N GLN A 63 7.74 17.20 -7.08
CA GLN A 63 8.64 16.86 -5.99
C GLN A 63 8.04 15.77 -5.09
N SER A 64 6.77 15.88 -4.75
CA SER A 64 6.09 14.88 -3.92
C SER A 64 6.04 13.50 -4.57
N LEU A 65 5.81 13.43 -5.88
CA LEU A 65 5.88 12.20 -6.67
C LEU A 65 7.29 11.60 -6.62
N LYS A 66 8.34 12.41 -6.76
CA LYS A 66 9.73 11.95 -6.61
C LYS A 66 10.02 11.41 -5.21
N ASP A 67 9.56 12.09 -4.17
CA ASP A 67 9.75 11.66 -2.78
C ASP A 67 9.16 10.26 -2.53
N VAL A 68 8.04 9.96 -3.17
CA VAL A 68 7.37 8.64 -3.11
C VAL A 68 7.78 7.69 -4.23
N LYS A 69 8.91 7.97 -4.89
CA LYS A 69 9.61 7.12 -5.89
C LYS A 69 8.93 7.00 -7.25
N TYR A 70 8.17 8.00 -7.65
CA TYR A 70 7.70 8.18 -9.01
C TYR A 70 8.62 9.15 -9.76
N ASN A 71 8.99 8.80 -11.00
CA ASN A 71 9.95 9.59 -11.74
C ASN A 71 9.26 10.62 -12.64
N THR A 72 9.43 11.90 -12.34
CA THR A 72 8.96 13.02 -13.17
C THR A 72 9.92 14.21 -13.10
N SER A 73 9.88 15.07 -14.11
CA SER A 73 10.59 16.35 -14.11
C SER A 73 9.96 17.32 -13.10
N VAL A 74 10.78 18.13 -12.42
CA VAL A 74 10.33 19.16 -11.44
C VAL A 74 10.52 20.55 -12.04
N ASP A 75 9.71 20.88 -13.03
CA ASP A 75 9.79 22.11 -13.83
C ASP A 75 8.63 23.09 -13.56
N GLY A 76 7.62 22.66 -12.80
CA GLY A 76 6.41 23.43 -12.52
C GLY A 76 5.39 23.41 -13.66
N ILE A 77 5.58 22.54 -14.64
CA ILE A 77 4.76 22.39 -15.84
C ILE A 77 4.02 21.05 -15.79
N PHE A 78 2.69 21.09 -15.76
CA PHE A 78 1.90 19.86 -15.80
C PHE A 78 1.77 19.40 -17.25
N GLY A 79 2.83 18.80 -17.77
CA GLY A 79 2.89 18.22 -19.11
C GLY A 79 2.34 16.79 -19.19
N THR A 80 2.47 16.18 -20.37
CA THR A 80 2.05 14.78 -20.62
C THR A 80 2.79 13.78 -19.72
N GLN A 81 4.08 13.99 -19.46
CA GLN A 81 4.86 13.13 -18.56
C GLN A 81 4.30 13.17 -17.13
N THR A 82 4.13 14.36 -16.55
CA THR A 82 3.53 14.52 -15.22
C THR A 82 2.15 13.86 -15.15
N GLN A 83 1.32 14.01 -16.20
CA GLN A 83 0.01 13.36 -16.25
C GLN A 83 0.10 11.83 -16.23
N SER A 84 1.01 11.23 -17.00
CA SER A 84 1.22 9.77 -17.00
C SER A 84 1.59 9.28 -15.60
N VAL A 85 2.52 9.98 -14.95
CA VAL A 85 3.00 9.62 -13.62
C VAL A 85 1.91 9.77 -12.56
N VAL A 86 1.06 10.80 -12.66
CA VAL A 86 -0.11 10.94 -11.78
C VAL A 86 -1.08 9.78 -11.97
N LYS A 87 -1.33 9.33 -13.20
CA LYS A 87 -2.18 8.17 -13.45
C LYS A 87 -1.59 6.89 -12.87
N GLU A 88 -0.29 6.67 -13.04
CA GLU A 88 0.40 5.53 -12.42
C GLU A 88 0.26 5.55 -10.90
N PHE A 89 0.48 6.70 -10.27
CA PHE A 89 0.27 6.88 -8.84
C PHE A 89 -1.19 6.58 -8.44
N GLN A 90 -2.16 7.09 -9.19
CA GLN A 90 -3.57 6.82 -8.93
C GLN A 90 -3.90 5.32 -9.02
N ILE A 91 -3.37 4.61 -10.03
CA ILE A 91 -3.53 3.15 -10.18
C ILE A 91 -2.95 2.40 -8.98
N ASP A 92 -1.70 2.73 -8.62
CA ASP A 92 -0.97 2.10 -7.51
C ASP A 92 -1.64 2.34 -6.13
N HIS A 93 -2.58 3.29 -6.06
CA HIS A 93 -3.33 3.68 -4.86
C HIS A 93 -4.83 3.43 -4.98
N SER A 94 -5.27 2.60 -5.93
CA SER A 94 -6.69 2.25 -6.14
C SER A 94 -7.61 3.47 -6.29
N LEU A 95 -7.10 4.57 -6.86
CA LEU A 95 -7.84 5.78 -7.22
C LEU A 95 -8.27 5.74 -8.69
N SER A 96 -9.24 6.58 -9.05
CA SER A 96 -9.59 6.81 -10.46
C SER A 96 -8.39 7.38 -11.23
N PRO A 97 -7.89 6.73 -12.29
CA PRO A 97 -6.67 7.14 -13.00
C PRO A 97 -6.95 8.20 -14.09
N ASP A 98 -7.60 9.28 -13.69
CA ASP A 98 -7.99 10.39 -14.58
C ASP A 98 -6.82 11.32 -14.94
N GLY A 99 -5.71 11.26 -14.19
CA GLY A 99 -4.55 12.14 -14.36
C GLY A 99 -4.79 13.56 -13.85
N ILE A 100 -5.80 13.75 -13.00
CA ILE A 100 -6.16 15.01 -12.34
C ILE A 100 -5.83 14.90 -10.86
N VAL A 101 -5.08 15.86 -10.33
CA VAL A 101 -4.71 15.88 -8.92
C VAL A 101 -5.70 16.72 -8.15
N GLY A 102 -6.73 16.05 -7.61
CA GLY A 102 -7.69 16.63 -6.66
C GLY A 102 -7.37 16.30 -5.20
N PRO A 103 -8.29 16.61 -4.26
CA PRO A 103 -8.10 16.37 -2.83
C PRO A 103 -7.75 14.91 -2.49
N LEU A 104 -8.38 13.93 -3.14
CA LEU A 104 -8.08 12.51 -2.90
C LEU A 104 -6.66 12.12 -3.29
N THR A 105 -6.18 12.59 -4.45
CA THR A 105 -4.80 12.33 -4.89
C THR A 105 -3.78 13.03 -3.98
N TRP A 106 -4.10 14.23 -3.53
CA TRP A 106 -3.28 14.97 -2.56
C TRP A 106 -3.20 14.29 -1.19
N ALA A 107 -4.32 13.75 -0.70
CA ALA A 107 -4.37 12.99 0.55
C ALA A 107 -3.55 11.70 0.43
N ALA A 108 -3.73 10.93 -0.64
CA ALA A 108 -2.97 9.71 -0.90
C ALA A 108 -1.46 9.96 -0.98
N LEU A 109 -1.02 11.07 -1.60
CA LEU A 109 0.40 11.45 -1.64
C LEU A 109 0.97 11.70 -0.24
N ASP A 110 0.26 12.50 0.55
CA ASP A 110 0.70 12.85 1.90
C ASP A 110 0.70 11.61 2.82
N GLU A 111 -0.28 10.73 2.67
CA GLU A 111 -0.35 9.46 3.39
C GLU A 111 0.78 8.50 2.98
N ASN A 112 1.04 8.32 1.67
CA ASN A 112 2.12 7.47 1.19
C ASN A 112 3.47 7.90 1.79
N LYS A 113 3.75 9.22 1.83
CA LYS A 113 4.99 9.75 2.46
C LYS A 113 5.16 9.32 3.91
N VAL A 114 4.06 9.05 4.62
CA VAL A 114 4.04 8.72 6.03
C VAL A 114 4.15 7.23 6.21
N GLU A 115 3.37 6.48 5.46
CA GLU A 115 3.43 5.04 5.46
C GLU A 115 4.83 4.54 5.11
N ARG A 116 5.50 5.16 4.13
CA ARG A 116 6.90 4.84 3.79
C ARG A 116 7.88 5.03 4.94
N LYS A 117 7.65 6.03 5.80
CA LYS A 117 8.48 6.24 6.99
C LYS A 117 8.22 5.16 8.04
N GLN A 118 6.97 4.72 8.17
CA GLN A 118 6.57 3.68 9.11
C GLN A 118 6.91 2.27 8.62
N PHE A 119 6.95 2.07 7.31
CA PHE A 119 7.19 0.79 6.65
C PHE A 119 8.25 0.97 5.55
N PRO A 120 9.53 1.06 5.95
CA PRO A 120 10.63 1.16 5.00
C PRO A 120 10.81 -0.16 4.24
N VAL A 121 11.33 -0.07 3.02
CA VAL A 121 11.60 -1.23 2.15
C VAL A 121 12.45 -2.30 2.83
N SER A 122 13.38 -1.91 3.71
CA SER A 122 14.23 -2.84 4.48
C SER A 122 13.41 -3.77 5.37
N THR A 123 12.33 -3.27 5.96
CA THR A 123 11.42 -4.09 6.78
C THR A 123 10.68 -5.10 5.91
N ALA A 124 10.23 -4.68 4.72
CA ALA A 124 9.58 -5.58 3.77
C ALA A 124 10.54 -6.66 3.26
N ILE A 125 11.80 -6.32 2.94
CA ILE A 125 12.84 -7.30 2.59
C ILE A 125 13.07 -8.28 3.75
N THR A 126 13.07 -7.81 4.99
CA THR A 126 13.22 -8.66 6.17
C THR A 126 12.08 -9.67 6.29
N PHE A 127 10.84 -9.24 6.07
CA PHE A 127 9.69 -10.15 6.04
C PHE A 127 9.78 -11.16 4.90
N GLY A 128 10.15 -10.71 3.70
CA GLY A 128 10.37 -11.61 2.56
C GLY A 128 11.43 -12.69 2.86
N LYS A 129 12.58 -12.31 3.42
CA LYS A 129 13.63 -13.26 3.81
C LYS A 129 13.21 -14.20 4.92
N LYS A 130 12.42 -13.73 5.88
CA LYS A 130 11.87 -14.57 6.94
C LYS A 130 10.97 -15.67 6.38
N GLU A 131 10.18 -15.36 5.36
CA GLU A 131 9.25 -16.32 4.75
C GLU A 131 9.92 -17.24 3.71
N LEU A 132 10.77 -16.68 2.83
CA LEU A 132 11.35 -17.42 1.70
C LEU A 132 12.79 -17.92 1.95
N GLY A 133 13.43 -17.49 3.04
CA GLY A 133 14.79 -17.85 3.42
C GLY A 133 15.86 -16.82 3.04
N ASP A 134 17.02 -16.91 3.70
CA ASP A 134 18.13 -15.95 3.56
C ASP A 134 18.88 -16.03 2.22
N ASN A 135 18.72 -17.15 1.49
CA ASN A 135 19.33 -17.37 0.18
C ASN A 135 18.58 -16.64 -0.96
N ILE A 136 17.54 -15.88 -0.61
CA ILE A 136 16.70 -15.15 -1.55
C ILE A 136 17.11 -13.67 -1.61
N VAL A 137 17.32 -13.21 -2.84
CA VAL A 137 17.58 -11.80 -3.17
C VAL A 137 16.27 -11.17 -3.64
N PHE A 138 15.82 -10.15 -2.93
CA PHE A 138 14.63 -9.38 -3.28
C PHE A 138 15.03 -8.10 -4.02
N SER A 139 14.41 -7.86 -5.18
CA SER A 139 14.57 -6.65 -5.98
C SER A 139 13.23 -5.93 -6.10
N THR A 140 13.19 -4.62 -5.91
CA THR A 140 11.96 -3.81 -6.01
C THR A 140 12.21 -2.51 -6.77
N ASP A 141 11.13 -1.89 -7.23
CA ASP A 141 11.14 -0.53 -7.76
C ASP A 141 10.96 0.54 -6.67
N ASP A 142 11.02 0.13 -5.40
CA ASP A 142 11.04 1.01 -4.24
C ASP A 142 9.72 1.80 -4.06
N ARG A 143 8.65 1.44 -4.79
CA ARG A 143 7.32 2.05 -4.72
C ARG A 143 6.45 1.33 -3.70
N LEU A 144 5.97 2.09 -2.71
CA LEU A 144 4.93 1.65 -1.79
C LEU A 144 3.57 1.85 -2.46
N ARG A 145 2.75 0.79 -2.47
CA ARG A 145 1.45 0.74 -3.13
C ARG A 145 0.36 0.38 -2.13
N LYS A 146 -0.89 0.56 -2.51
CA LYS A 146 -2.04 0.08 -1.75
C LYS A 146 -2.89 -0.87 -2.57
N ASP A 147 -3.45 -1.88 -1.92
CA ASP A 147 -4.45 -2.74 -2.54
C ASP A 147 -5.86 -2.15 -2.40
N ASN A 148 -6.87 -2.86 -2.92
CA ASN A 148 -8.26 -2.42 -2.84
C ASN A 148 -8.84 -2.34 -1.42
N ASN A 149 -8.12 -2.86 -0.43
CA ASN A 149 -8.48 -2.80 0.99
C ASN A 149 -7.61 -1.77 1.75
N ASP A 150 -6.96 -0.86 1.03
CA ASP A 150 -6.08 0.17 1.56
C ASP A 150 -4.84 -0.39 2.29
N LYS A 151 -4.45 -1.66 2.01
CA LYS A 151 -3.28 -2.26 2.66
C LYS A 151 -2.02 -1.93 1.89
N ALA A 152 -1.08 -1.31 2.59
CA ALA A 152 0.21 -0.92 2.05
C ALA A 152 1.13 -2.13 1.80
N TYR A 153 1.72 -2.21 0.60
CA TYR A 153 2.65 -3.28 0.21
C TYR A 153 3.76 -2.79 -0.74
N TYR A 154 4.86 -3.54 -0.76
CA TYR A 154 5.89 -3.45 -1.79
C TYR A 154 5.81 -4.66 -2.71
N ARG A 155 6.04 -4.44 -4.00
CA ARG A 155 6.22 -5.49 -4.99
C ARG A 155 7.70 -5.84 -5.13
N PHE A 156 8.02 -7.11 -5.06
CA PHE A 156 9.38 -7.63 -5.23
C PHE A 156 9.43 -8.69 -6.32
N VAL A 157 10.57 -8.76 -7.00
CA VAL A 157 11.05 -9.97 -7.66
C VAL A 157 11.93 -10.72 -6.66
N ALA A 158 11.60 -11.96 -6.37
CA ALA A 158 12.45 -12.85 -5.60
C ALA A 158 13.38 -13.64 -6.54
N LYS A 159 14.65 -13.70 -6.19
CA LYS A 159 15.66 -14.46 -6.93
C LYS A 159 16.46 -15.39 -6.02
N ASN A 160 16.67 -16.63 -6.45
CA ASN A 160 17.54 -17.57 -5.78
C ASN A 160 19.01 -17.25 -6.09
N LYS A 161 19.84 -17.04 -5.06
CA LYS A 161 21.24 -16.69 -5.22
C LYS A 161 22.07 -17.81 -5.86
N ASP A 162 21.90 -19.07 -5.44
CA ASP A 162 22.68 -20.20 -5.97
C ASP A 162 22.44 -20.40 -7.46
N TRP A 163 21.21 -20.18 -7.92
CA TRP A 163 20.85 -20.29 -9.34
C TRP A 163 21.50 -19.17 -10.16
N MET A 164 21.64 -17.97 -9.60
CA MET A 164 22.38 -16.88 -10.25
C MET A 164 23.87 -17.18 -10.31
N ASP A 165 24.45 -17.72 -9.23
CA ASP A 165 25.87 -18.08 -9.17
C ASP A 165 26.22 -19.21 -10.18
N GLN A 166 25.24 -20.01 -10.60
CA GLN A 166 25.34 -21.01 -11.67
C GLN A 166 25.10 -20.45 -13.08
N GLY A 167 24.90 -19.14 -13.22
CA GLY A 167 24.68 -18.47 -14.51
C GLY A 167 23.22 -18.42 -14.98
N GLY A 168 22.25 -18.84 -14.15
CA GLY A 168 20.82 -18.72 -14.43
C GLY A 168 20.25 -17.34 -14.09
N SER A 169 18.98 -17.08 -14.49
CA SER A 169 18.29 -15.82 -14.14
C SER A 169 17.99 -15.68 -12.65
N GLY A 170 17.91 -16.83 -11.95
CA GLY A 170 17.56 -16.95 -10.55
C GLY A 170 16.12 -16.59 -10.21
N THR A 171 15.29 -16.15 -11.15
CA THR A 171 13.92 -15.67 -10.86
C THR A 171 13.06 -16.79 -10.30
N ILE A 172 12.55 -16.57 -9.09
CA ILE A 172 11.57 -17.45 -8.44
C ILE A 172 10.17 -17.00 -8.83
N GLY A 173 9.89 -15.71 -8.65
CA GLY A 173 8.56 -15.16 -8.89
C GLY A 173 8.43 -13.74 -8.36
N TRP A 174 7.20 -13.23 -8.42
CA TRP A 174 6.84 -11.93 -7.86
C TRP A 174 6.16 -12.12 -6.53
N TYR A 175 6.41 -11.20 -5.60
CA TYR A 175 5.85 -11.24 -4.27
C TYR A 175 5.38 -9.85 -3.85
N HIS A 176 4.26 -9.82 -3.14
CA HIS A 176 3.81 -8.65 -2.40
C HIS A 176 4.12 -8.85 -0.93
N THR A 177 4.82 -7.87 -0.34
CA THR A 177 5.09 -7.87 1.09
C THR A 177 4.36 -6.71 1.74
N TYR A 178 3.46 -7.05 2.65
CA TYR A 178 2.55 -6.12 3.30
C TYR A 178 3.13 -5.62 4.62
N LYS A 179 2.65 -4.44 5.05
CA LYS A 179 3.06 -3.80 6.32
C LYS A 179 2.82 -4.67 7.56
N ASN A 180 1.83 -5.55 7.53
CA ASN A 180 1.50 -6.47 8.64
C ASN A 180 2.40 -7.72 8.69
N GLY A 181 3.32 -7.89 7.73
CA GLY A 181 4.21 -9.04 7.67
C GLY A 181 3.82 -10.10 6.66
N ASP A 182 2.62 -10.01 6.05
CA ASP A 182 2.18 -11.00 5.07
C ASP A 182 3.07 -10.92 3.81
N VAL A 183 3.49 -12.08 3.31
CA VAL A 183 4.25 -12.24 2.06
C VAL A 183 3.44 -13.14 1.16
N ILE A 184 2.94 -12.58 0.05
CA ILE A 184 2.02 -13.26 -0.85
C ILE A 184 2.66 -13.34 -2.23
N GLU A 185 2.68 -14.54 -2.83
CA GLU A 185 3.09 -14.71 -4.23
C GLU A 185 2.08 -14.02 -5.16
N ALA A 186 2.59 -13.25 -6.11
CA ALA A 186 1.81 -12.49 -7.07
C ALA A 186 1.96 -13.09 -8.47
N SER A 187 0.84 -13.18 -9.19
CA SER A 187 0.83 -13.56 -10.60
C SER A 187 1.52 -12.50 -11.45
N ASN A 188 2.19 -12.96 -12.51
CA ASN A 188 2.93 -12.13 -13.46
C ASN A 188 2.03 -11.26 -14.33
#